data_AF-A0A895YN88-F1
#
_entry.id   AF-A0A895YN88-F1
#
_cell.length_a   1.000
_cell.length_b   1.000
_cell.length_c   1.000
_cell.angle_alpha   90.00
_cell.angle_beta   90.00
_cell.angle_gamma   90.00
#
_symmetry.space_group_name_H-M   'P 1'
#
loop_
_entity.id
_entity.type
_entity.pdbx_description
1 polymer ?
#
loop_
_entity_poly.entity_id
_entity_poly.type
_entity_poly.pdbx_seq_one_letter_code
_entity_poly.pdbx_strand_id
1 'polypeptide(L)'
;MRRYDLVDEARIPAPPNVVWESLIAELRGAGRWWVPHNTFRAGPVGPEQIGGETEVTVHPKGVDKGGPKLRFTARTKAVEPGRRLSADYISGAFRGRCEFLLHPIDGTGHTLIGMRFEADPQGMLKLLSKLTDIGAQHSAATQHAFASLAAQLADDTADSRPKQEILQ
;
A
#
# COMPACT_ATOMS: atom_id res chain seq x y z
N MET A 1 -7.53 15.55 19.93
CA MET A 1 -7.68 15.12 18.52
C MET A 1 -6.76 13.93 18.33
N ARG A 2 -7.21 12.81 17.74
CA ARG A 2 -6.36 11.61 17.62
C ARG A 2 -5.53 11.71 16.35
N ARG A 3 -4.23 11.94 16.50
CA ARG A 3 -3.24 11.65 15.47
C ARG A 3 -2.97 10.16 15.51
N TYR A 4 -3.03 9.51 14.36
CA TYR A 4 -2.61 8.13 14.21
C TYR A 4 -1.11 8.12 13.92
N ASP A 5 -0.39 7.19 14.56
CA ASP A 5 0.98 6.81 14.23
C ASP A 5 1.00 5.28 14.30
N LEU A 6 0.84 4.64 13.15
CA LEU A 6 0.71 3.20 12.99
C LEU A 6 1.85 2.69 12.14
N VAL A 7 2.34 1.49 12.46
CA VAL A 7 3.31 0.77 11.65
C VAL A 7 2.75 -0.63 11.42
N ASP A 8 2.57 -0.97 10.16
CA ASP A 8 2.15 -2.30 9.72
C ASP A 8 3.31 -2.92 8.94
N GLU A 9 3.68 -4.16 9.27
CA GLU A 9 4.78 -4.88 8.61
C GLU A 9 4.35 -6.28 8.18
N ALA A 10 4.98 -6.80 7.11
CA ALA A 10 4.81 -8.17 6.66
C ALA A 10 6.05 -8.68 5.90
N ARG A 11 6.24 -10.01 5.91
CA ARG A 11 7.24 -10.68 5.08
C ARG A 11 6.63 -11.04 3.72
N ILE A 12 7.28 -10.59 2.66
CA ILE A 12 6.90 -10.87 1.27
C ILE A 12 7.91 -11.86 0.67
N PRO A 13 7.47 -12.97 0.05
CA PRO A 13 8.34 -13.99 -0.54
C PRO A 13 8.90 -13.57 -1.91
N ALA A 14 9.47 -12.37 -1.99
CA ALA A 14 10.06 -11.81 -3.21
C ALA A 14 11.20 -10.83 -2.87
N PRO A 15 12.16 -10.61 -3.78
CA PRO A 15 13.26 -9.67 -3.57
C PRO A 15 12.78 -8.21 -3.64
N PRO A 16 13.52 -7.25 -3.05
CA PRO A 16 13.03 -5.88 -2.89
C PRO A 16 12.66 -5.15 -4.18
N ASN A 17 13.33 -5.45 -5.30
CA ASN A 17 13.02 -4.86 -6.60
C ASN A 17 11.64 -5.30 -7.12
N VAL A 18 11.27 -6.57 -6.95
CA VAL A 18 9.96 -7.10 -7.37
C VAL A 18 8.85 -6.54 -6.48
N VAL A 19 9.10 -6.46 -5.16
CA VAL A 19 8.15 -5.84 -4.22
C VAL A 19 7.97 -4.35 -4.54
N TRP A 20 9.06 -3.66 -4.88
CA TRP A 20 9.02 -2.26 -5.29
C TRP A 20 8.19 -2.04 -6.56
N GLU A 21 8.42 -2.84 -7.60
CA GLU A 21 7.65 -2.76 -8.86
C GLU A 21 6.15 -2.99 -8.60
N SER A 22 5.82 -3.96 -7.75
CA SER A 22 4.44 -4.25 -7.34
C SER A 22 3.80 -3.11 -6.55
N LEU A 23 4.57 -2.45 -5.67
CA LEU A 23 4.14 -1.27 -4.94
C LEU A 23 3.85 -0.10 -5.89
N ILE A 24 4.77 0.20 -6.81
CA ILE A 24 4.58 1.28 -7.78
C ILE A 24 3.41 0.98 -8.72
N ALA A 25 3.26 -0.27 -9.18
CA ALA A 25 2.12 -0.69 -9.99
C ALA A 25 0.78 -0.48 -9.26
N GLU A 26 0.70 -0.84 -7.97
CA GLU A 26 -0.48 -0.60 -7.15
C GLU A 26 -0.80 0.89 -7.03
N LEU A 27 0.19 1.73 -6.68
CA LEU A 27 0.00 3.18 -6.53
C LEU A 27 -0.36 3.86 -7.86
N ARG A 28 0.07 3.30 -8.99
CA ARG A 28 -0.36 3.73 -10.32
C ARG A 28 -1.80 3.32 -10.67
N GLY A 29 -2.40 2.41 -9.89
CA GLY A 29 -3.72 1.83 -10.14
C GLY A 29 -3.70 0.63 -11.10
N ALA A 30 -2.52 0.10 -11.42
CA ALA A 30 -2.34 -1.09 -12.26
C ALA A 30 -2.28 -2.39 -11.44
N GLY A 31 -1.89 -2.30 -10.17
CA GLY A 31 -1.99 -3.39 -9.20
C GLY A 31 -3.41 -3.57 -8.65
N ARG A 32 -3.66 -4.70 -8.00
CA ARG A 32 -4.94 -5.00 -7.34
C ARG A 32 -4.79 -5.67 -5.98
N TRP A 33 -3.62 -5.65 -5.35
CA TRP A 33 -3.42 -6.37 -4.09
C TRP A 33 -4.05 -5.66 -2.89
N TRP A 34 -4.38 -4.37 -3.00
CA TRP A 34 -5.12 -3.64 -1.95
C TRP A 34 -6.65 -3.66 -2.12
N VAL A 35 -7.14 -4.22 -3.23
CA VAL A 35 -8.57 -4.46 -3.47
C VAL A 35 -9.03 -5.59 -2.54
N PRO A 36 -10.22 -5.50 -1.91
CA PRO A 36 -11.30 -4.55 -2.17
C PRO A 36 -11.26 -3.27 -1.35
N HIS A 37 -10.28 -3.11 -0.45
CA HIS A 37 -10.28 -2.05 0.56
C HIS A 37 -9.84 -0.71 -0.01
N ASN A 38 -8.80 -0.67 -0.83
CA ASN A 38 -8.31 0.56 -1.44
C ASN A 38 -8.19 0.42 -2.97
N THR A 39 -8.31 1.55 -3.65
CA THR A 39 -7.94 1.71 -5.06
C THR A 39 -7.17 2.99 -5.25
N PHE A 40 -6.25 3.00 -6.19
CA PHE A 40 -5.34 4.11 -6.45
C PHE A 40 -5.48 4.61 -7.88
N ARG A 41 -5.15 5.89 -8.08
CA ARG A 41 -5.00 6.49 -9.41
C ARG A 41 -3.83 7.47 -9.37
N ALA A 42 -2.81 7.22 -10.19
CA ALA A 42 -1.74 8.19 -10.36
C ALA A 42 -2.22 9.45 -11.09
N GLY A 43 -1.64 10.58 -10.72
CA GLY A 43 -1.70 11.82 -11.50
C GLY A 43 -0.79 11.79 -12.72
N PRO A 44 -0.58 12.94 -13.38
CA PRO A 44 0.28 13.05 -14.57
C PRO A 44 1.74 12.67 -14.32
N VAL A 45 2.21 12.89 -13.08
CA VAL A 45 3.54 12.49 -12.61
C VAL A 45 3.36 11.28 -11.70
N GLY A 46 4.09 10.20 -12.00
CA GLY A 46 3.96 8.91 -11.31
C GLY A 46 4.41 8.96 -9.84
N PRO A 47 3.91 8.04 -8.99
CA PRO A 47 4.22 8.00 -7.56
C PRO A 47 5.71 7.78 -7.25
N GLU A 48 6.45 7.18 -8.17
CA GLU A 48 7.90 6.96 -8.07
C GLU A 48 8.75 8.22 -8.33
N GLN A 49 8.13 9.38 -8.54
CA GLN A 49 8.81 10.65 -8.77
C GLN A 49 8.44 11.66 -7.67
N ILE A 50 9.42 12.42 -7.18
CA ILE A 50 9.17 13.48 -6.20
C ILE A 50 8.18 14.50 -6.78
N GLY A 51 7.16 14.85 -6.01
CA GLY A 51 6.07 15.71 -6.46
C GLY A 51 4.95 14.97 -7.21
N GLY A 52 5.14 13.70 -7.55
CA GLY A 52 4.09 12.84 -8.10
C GLY A 52 2.91 12.71 -7.13
N GLU A 53 1.70 12.64 -7.69
CA GLU A 53 0.46 12.59 -6.91
C GLU A 53 -0.25 11.28 -7.12
N THR A 54 -0.82 10.75 -6.04
CA THR A 54 -1.65 9.55 -6.05
C THR A 54 -2.95 9.84 -5.34
N GLU A 55 -4.05 9.70 -6.07
CA GLU A 55 -5.37 9.71 -5.47
C GLU A 55 -5.65 8.36 -4.84
N VAL A 56 -6.03 8.39 -3.57
CA VAL A 56 -6.39 7.21 -2.79
C VAL A 56 -7.89 7.23 -2.56
N THR A 57 -8.53 6.10 -2.86
CA THR A 57 -9.89 5.82 -2.43
C THR A 57 -9.91 4.65 -1.46
N VAL A 58 -10.46 4.87 -0.27
CA VAL A 58 -10.79 3.80 0.67
C VAL A 58 -12.26 3.45 0.51
N HIS A 59 -12.54 2.14 0.44
CA HIS A 59 -13.87 1.54 0.35
C HIS A 59 -14.13 0.73 1.63
N PRO A 60 -14.68 1.33 2.71
CA PRO A 60 -14.88 0.64 3.98
C PRO A 60 -15.75 -0.63 3.88
N LYS A 61 -16.65 -0.69 2.90
CA LYS A 61 -17.50 -1.88 2.62
C LYS A 61 -16.94 -2.77 1.51
N GLY A 62 -15.84 -2.40 0.86
CA GLY A 62 -15.31 -3.03 -0.34
C GLY A 62 -15.77 -2.33 -1.62
N VAL A 63 -14.92 -2.35 -2.66
CA VAL A 63 -15.11 -1.60 -3.92
C VAL A 63 -16.45 -1.87 -4.62
N ASP A 64 -16.97 -3.11 -4.52
CA ASP A 64 -18.21 -3.53 -5.21
C ASP A 64 -19.48 -3.44 -4.33
N LYS A 65 -19.35 -3.10 -3.04
CA LYS A 65 -20.49 -3.14 -2.09
C LYS A 65 -21.14 -1.78 -1.82
N GLY A 66 -20.79 -0.76 -2.61
CA GLY A 66 -21.29 0.61 -2.45
C GLY A 66 -20.96 1.24 -1.10
N GLY A 67 -21.66 2.33 -0.75
CA GLY A 67 -21.48 3.04 0.52
C GLY A 67 -20.49 4.23 0.48
N PRO A 68 -20.27 4.88 1.64
CA PRO A 68 -19.43 6.07 1.72
C PRO A 68 -17.98 5.73 1.41
N LYS A 69 -17.34 6.53 0.56
CA LYS A 69 -15.93 6.41 0.18
C LYS A 69 -15.13 7.51 0.86
N LEU A 70 -13.93 7.19 1.34
CA LEU A 70 -12.97 8.19 1.78
C LEU A 70 -12.01 8.48 0.64
N ARG A 71 -11.70 9.75 0.42
CA ARG A 71 -10.83 10.22 -0.67
C ARG A 71 -9.78 11.15 -0.12
N PHE A 72 -8.54 10.94 -0.54
CA PHE A 72 -7.42 11.83 -0.23
C PHE A 72 -6.34 11.72 -1.30
N THR A 73 -5.49 12.74 -1.36
CA THR A 73 -4.36 12.77 -2.30
C THR A 73 -3.07 12.73 -1.52
N ALA A 74 -2.19 11.81 -1.90
CA ALA A 74 -0.82 11.73 -1.43
C ALA A 74 0.11 12.36 -2.47
N ARG A 75 1.11 13.12 -2.02
CA ARG A 75 2.17 13.66 -2.88
C ARG A 75 3.52 13.13 -2.44
N THR A 76 4.25 12.51 -3.35
CA THR A 76 5.56 11.91 -3.09
C THR A 76 6.58 12.95 -2.66
N LYS A 77 7.32 12.64 -1.59
CA LYS A 77 8.31 13.51 -0.95
C LYS A 77 9.72 12.95 -1.03
N ALA A 78 9.89 11.63 -0.93
CA ALA A 78 11.17 10.97 -1.10
C ALA A 78 10.99 9.61 -1.77
N VAL A 79 11.96 9.25 -2.60
CA VAL A 79 12.00 7.98 -3.31
C VAL A 79 13.43 7.46 -3.31
N GLU A 80 13.60 6.24 -2.81
CA GLU A 80 14.81 5.43 -2.94
C GLU A 80 14.36 4.09 -3.51
N PRO A 81 14.53 3.86 -4.83
CA PRO A 81 14.02 2.66 -5.48
C PRO A 81 14.47 1.37 -4.80
N GLY A 82 13.53 0.44 -4.61
CA GLY A 82 13.78 -0.83 -3.91
C GLY A 82 13.95 -0.71 -2.40
N ARG A 83 13.78 0.48 -1.80
CA ARG A 83 14.06 0.72 -0.38
C ARG A 83 13.02 1.57 0.33
N ARG A 84 12.60 2.70 -0.25
CA ARG A 84 11.78 3.69 0.45
C ARG A 84 10.93 4.52 -0.49
N LEU A 85 9.67 4.74 -0.11
CA LEU A 85 8.80 5.75 -0.71
C LEU A 85 8.08 6.49 0.42
N SER A 86 8.14 7.82 0.44
CA SER A 86 7.36 8.62 1.38
C SER A 86 6.49 9.65 0.66
N ALA A 87 5.33 9.93 1.22
CA ALA A 87 4.39 10.89 0.66
C ALA A 87 3.65 11.65 1.76
N ASP A 88 3.30 12.91 1.47
CA ASP A 88 2.45 13.73 2.33
C ASP A 88 1.00 13.62 1.85
N TYR A 89 0.05 13.47 2.77
CA TYR A 89 -1.38 13.65 2.48
C TYR A 89 -1.70 15.13 2.41
N ILE A 90 -1.87 15.63 1.18
CA ILE A 90 -2.00 17.06 0.88
C ILE A 90 -3.45 17.56 0.84
N SER A 91 -4.42 16.66 0.64
CA SER A 91 -5.85 17.00 0.55
C SER A 91 -6.75 15.81 0.86
N GLY A 92 -8.00 16.10 1.27
CA GLY A 92 -9.05 15.11 1.48
C GLY A 92 -9.20 14.64 2.92
N ALA A 93 -9.53 13.36 3.09
CA ALA A 93 -9.96 12.76 4.35
C ALA A 93 -8.87 12.68 5.44
N PHE A 94 -7.60 12.77 5.07
CA PHE A 94 -6.46 12.74 5.99
C PHE A 94 -5.47 13.85 5.67
N ARG A 95 -4.72 14.27 6.70
CA ARG A 95 -3.54 15.14 6.59
C ARG A 95 -2.42 14.56 7.42
N GLY A 96 -1.20 14.51 6.88
CA GLY A 96 -0.08 13.83 7.52
C GLY A 96 0.84 13.24 6.47
N ARG A 97 1.45 12.10 6.76
CA ARG A 97 2.37 11.40 5.85
C ARG A 97 2.19 9.89 5.90
N CYS A 98 2.64 9.23 4.84
CA CYS A 98 2.92 7.80 4.84
C CYS A 98 4.34 7.52 4.36
N GLU A 99 4.86 6.37 4.79
CA GLU A 99 6.16 5.88 4.39
C GLU A 99 6.10 4.37 4.19
N PHE A 100 6.54 3.92 3.02
CA PHE A 100 6.83 2.52 2.75
C PHE A 100 8.34 2.29 2.87
N LEU A 101 8.71 1.23 3.58
CA LEU A 101 10.09 0.76 3.73
C LEU A 101 10.20 -0.68 3.28
N LEU A 102 11.24 -0.98 2.50
CA LEU A 102 11.56 -2.31 2.01
C LEU A 102 12.95 -2.69 2.52
N HIS A 103 13.01 -3.74 3.33
CA HIS A 103 14.26 -4.29 3.84
C HIS A 103 14.46 -5.72 3.32
N PRO A 104 15.58 -6.04 2.67
CA PRO A 104 15.88 -7.43 2.35
C PRO A 104 16.00 -8.25 3.65
N ILE A 105 15.53 -9.50 3.61
CA ILE A 105 15.74 -10.47 4.68
C ILE A 105 16.90 -11.37 4.25
N ASP A 106 18.05 -11.17 4.89
CA ASP A 106 19.32 -11.80 4.51
C ASP A 106 19.21 -13.33 4.37
N GLY A 107 19.83 -13.85 3.31
CA GLY A 107 19.88 -15.28 3.01
C GLY A 107 18.56 -15.91 2.58
N THR A 108 17.46 -15.15 2.48
CA THR A 108 16.15 -15.71 2.10
C THR A 108 15.66 -15.28 0.73
N GLY A 109 16.14 -14.14 0.20
CA GLY A 109 15.55 -13.52 -1.00
C GLY A 109 14.16 -12.91 -0.78
N HIS A 110 13.69 -12.85 0.47
CA HIS A 110 12.42 -12.23 0.84
C HIS A 110 12.63 -10.76 1.24
N THR A 111 11.54 -10.02 1.34
CA THR A 111 11.53 -8.61 1.75
C THR A 111 10.62 -8.42 2.95
N LEU A 112 11.06 -7.67 3.96
CA LEU A 112 10.19 -7.09 4.95
C LEU A 112 9.64 -5.78 4.38
N ILE A 113 8.34 -5.72 4.11
CA ILE A 113 7.63 -4.48 3.78
C ILE A 113 7.06 -3.88 5.06
N GLY A 114 7.30 -2.59 5.26
CA GLY A 114 6.68 -1.79 6.31
C GLY A 114 5.91 -0.61 5.72
N MET A 115 4.77 -0.28 6.31
CA MET A 115 4.03 0.96 6.05
C MET A 115 3.85 1.70 7.38
N ARG A 116 4.42 2.90 7.48
CA ARG A 116 4.12 3.85 8.54
C ARG A 116 3.02 4.81 8.08
N PHE A 117 1.94 4.88 8.84
CA PHE A 117 0.84 5.81 8.64
C PHE A 117 0.81 6.81 9.79
N GLU A 118 1.10 8.07 9.48
CA GLU A 118 1.16 9.14 10.47
C GLU A 118 0.24 10.29 10.05
N ALA A 119 -1.03 10.24 10.44
CA ALA A 119 -2.02 11.19 9.93
C ALA A 119 -3.17 11.52 10.88
N ASP A 120 -3.77 12.67 10.64
CA ASP A 120 -4.94 13.21 11.30
C ASP A 120 -6.16 13.13 10.37
N PRO A 121 -7.30 12.60 10.82
CA PRO A 121 -8.54 12.64 10.05
C PRO A 121 -9.04 14.09 9.91
N GLN A 122 -9.58 14.42 8.73
CA GLN A 122 -10.06 15.75 8.38
C GLN A 122 -11.59 15.76 8.18
N GLY A 123 -12.18 16.96 8.25
CA GLY A 123 -13.61 17.17 7.96
C GLY A 123 -14.55 16.25 8.74
N MET A 124 -15.51 15.63 8.06
CA MET A 124 -16.49 14.74 8.69
C MET A 124 -15.86 13.46 9.26
N LEU A 125 -14.74 12.99 8.69
CA LEU A 125 -14.04 11.82 9.24
C LEU A 125 -13.49 12.09 10.64
N LYS A 126 -13.09 13.34 10.94
CA LYS A 126 -12.67 13.76 12.28
C LYS A 126 -13.76 13.62 13.34
N LEU A 127 -15.04 13.72 12.94
CA LEU A 127 -16.17 13.52 13.86
C LEU A 127 -16.43 12.02 14.05
N LEU A 128 -16.41 11.25 12.96
CA LEU A 128 -16.61 9.80 12.98
C LEU A 128 -15.49 9.03 13.68
N SER A 129 -14.25 9.55 13.68
CA SER A 129 -13.11 8.95 14.37
C SER A 129 -13.28 8.84 15.89
N LYS A 130 -14.30 9.49 16.46
CA LYS A 130 -14.66 9.36 17.88
C LYS A 130 -15.52 8.12 18.15
N LEU A 131 -16.20 7.62 17.13
CA LEU A 131 -17.18 6.53 17.22
C LEU A 131 -16.65 5.23 16.60
N THR A 132 -15.51 5.28 15.93
CA THR A 132 -14.93 4.15 15.20
C THR A 132 -13.44 4.12 15.39
N ASP A 133 -12.89 2.92 15.57
CA ASP A 133 -11.45 2.70 15.61
C ASP A 133 -10.87 2.68 14.20
N ILE A 134 -10.61 3.87 13.67
CA ILE A 134 -9.95 4.04 12.35
C ILE A 134 -8.57 3.36 12.36
N GLY A 135 -7.88 3.30 13.50
CA GLY A 135 -6.55 2.72 13.57
C GLY A 135 -6.58 1.21 13.35
N ALA A 136 -7.46 0.52 14.09
CA ALA A 136 -7.67 -0.91 13.89
C ALA A 136 -8.14 -1.25 12.46
N GLN A 137 -9.04 -0.43 11.88
CA GLN A 137 -9.50 -0.64 10.51
C GLN A 137 -8.40 -0.42 9.48
N HIS A 138 -7.56 0.60 9.67
CA HIS A 138 -6.39 0.84 8.83
C HIS A 138 -5.45 -0.36 8.86
N SER A 139 -4.98 -0.75 10.05
CA SER A 139 -4.04 -1.87 10.19
C SER A 139 -4.61 -3.18 9.64
N ALA A 140 -5.90 -3.47 9.87
CA ALA A 140 -6.53 -4.66 9.31
C ALA A 140 -6.53 -4.64 7.77
N ALA A 141 -6.84 -3.50 7.15
CA ALA A 141 -6.82 -3.37 5.70
C ALA A 141 -5.40 -3.46 5.10
N THR A 142 -4.41 -2.85 5.76
CA THR A 142 -3.00 -2.92 5.33
C THR A 142 -2.45 -4.33 5.43
N GLN A 143 -2.72 -5.03 6.54
CA GLN A 143 -2.28 -6.41 6.72
C GLN A 143 -2.93 -7.37 5.72
N HIS A 144 -4.22 -7.17 5.40
CA HIS A 144 -4.88 -7.92 4.34
C HIS A 144 -4.23 -7.68 2.97
N ALA A 145 -3.89 -6.42 2.67
CA ALA A 145 -3.23 -6.04 1.43
C ALA A 145 -1.83 -6.68 1.31
N PHE A 146 -1.04 -6.67 2.38
CA PHE A 146 0.26 -7.34 2.40
C PHE A 146 0.17 -8.85 2.25
N ALA A 147 -0.84 -9.49 2.87
CA ALA A 147 -1.09 -10.91 2.67
C ALA A 147 -1.46 -11.23 1.21
N SER A 148 -2.28 -10.38 0.58
CA SER A 148 -2.63 -10.49 -0.84
C SER A 148 -1.42 -10.34 -1.76
N LEU A 149 -0.56 -9.35 -1.49
CA LEU A 149 0.71 -9.17 -2.21
C LEU A 149 1.62 -10.40 -2.08
N ALA A 150 1.75 -10.93 -0.86
CA ALA A 150 2.56 -12.11 -0.62
C ALA A 150 2.07 -13.34 -1.38
N ALA A 151 0.75 -13.54 -1.47
CA ALA A 151 0.16 -14.62 -2.24
C ALA A 151 0.42 -14.46 -3.75
N GLN A 152 0.16 -13.27 -4.30
CA GLN A 152 0.36 -13.00 -5.74
C GLN A 152 1.81 -13.26 -6.18
N LEU A 153 2.78 -12.78 -5.40
CA LEU A 153 4.20 -12.95 -5.74
C LEU A 153 4.72 -14.37 -5.50
N ALA A 154 4.10 -15.14 -4.60
CA ALA A 154 4.42 -16.55 -4.43
C ALA A 154 3.99 -17.38 -5.66
N ASP A 155 2.81 -17.09 -6.20
CA ASP A 155 2.24 -17.79 -7.35
C ASP A 155 3.03 -17.50 -8.64
N ASP A 156 3.41 -16.24 -8.88
CA ASP A 156 4.25 -15.86 -10.03
C ASP A 156 5.61 -16.57 -10.04
N THR A 157 6.17 -16.81 -8.85
CA THR A 157 7.44 -17.55 -8.68
C THR A 157 7.25 -19.06 -8.93
N ALA A 158 6.05 -19.59 -8.68
CA ALA A 158 5.74 -20.99 -8.96
C ALA A 158 5.55 -21.26 -10.45
N ASP A 159 4.90 -20.35 -11.18
CA ASP A 159 4.62 -20.50 -12.62
C ASP A 159 5.85 -20.22 -13.51
N SER A 160 6.84 -19.48 -12.99
CA SER A 160 8.10 -19.19 -13.67
C SER A 160 9.14 -20.33 -13.63
N ARG A 161 8.85 -21.46 -12.98
CA ARG A 161 9.76 -22.64 -12.97
C ARG A 161 9.63 -23.40 -14.29
N PRO A 162 10.73 -23.64 -15.04
CA PRO A 162 10.65 -24.43 -16.26
C PRO A 162 10.14 -25.83 -15.93
N LYS A 163 9.08 -26.27 -16.64
CA LYS A 163 8.66 -27.68 -16.64
C LYS A 163 9.87 -28.48 -17.11
N GLN A 164 10.50 -29.22 -16.20
CA GLN A 164 11.55 -30.15 -16.60
C GLN A 164 10.93 -31.15 -17.58
N GLU A 165 11.35 -31.08 -18.84
CA GLU A 165 11.05 -32.09 -19.83
C GLU A 165 11.63 -33.41 -19.31
N ILE A 166 10.73 -34.30 -18.91
CA ILE A 166 11.06 -35.70 -18.67
C ILE A 166 11.34 -36.28 -20.06
N LEU A 167 12.61 -36.30 -20.46
CA LEU A 167 13.06 -37.15 -21.56
C LEU A 167 12.87 -38.61 -21.12
N GLN A 168 11.93 -39.29 -21.78
CA GLN A 168 11.86 -40.75 -21.85
C GLN A 168 12.82 -41.26 -22.93
#